data_AF-A0A2R4FUX8-F1
#
_entry.id   AF-A0A2R4FUX8-F1
#
_cell.length_a   1.000
_cell.length_b   1.000
_cell.length_c   1.000
_cell.angle_alpha   90.00
_cell.angle_beta   90.00
_cell.angle_gamma   90.00
#
_symmetry.space_group_name_H-M   'P 1'
#
loop_
_entity.id
_entity.type
_entity.pdbx_description
1 polymer ?
#
loop_
_entity_poly.entity_id
_entity_poly.type
_entity_poly.pdbx_seq_one_letter_code
_entity_poly.pdbx_strand_id
1 'polypeptide(L)'
;MKKALAVLGILFGLYLIVRAVAEPFVIDMTDPATYQRDWGGPSLAGVLLVHCGPGVVSAVLLGLAARSWWRRRAATGGGRDGE
;
A
#
# COMPACT_ATOMS: atom_id res chain seq x y z
N MET A 1 -6.39 -18.98 13.59
CA MET A 1 -5.22 -18.13 13.24
C MET A 1 -5.35 -17.42 11.89
N LYS A 2 -5.84 -18.05 10.82
CA LYS A 2 -5.95 -17.43 9.47
C LYS A 2 -6.62 -16.03 9.44
N LYS A 3 -7.70 -15.83 10.20
CA LYS A 3 -8.38 -14.53 10.29
C LYS A 3 -7.51 -13.45 10.94
N ALA A 4 -6.79 -13.79 12.02
CA ALA A 4 -5.89 -12.86 12.69
C ALA A 4 -4.72 -12.44 11.78
N LEU A 5 -4.13 -13.40 11.06
CA LEU A 5 -3.09 -13.14 10.05
C LEU A 5 -3.59 -12.21 8.94
N ALA A 6 -4.84 -12.41 8.48
CA ALA A 6 -5.43 -11.53 7.45
C ALA A 6 -5.63 -10.11 7.97
N VAL A 7 -6.16 -9.94 9.18
CA VAL A 7 -6.32 -8.61 9.82
C VAL A 7 -4.97 -7.93 9.98
N LEU A 8 -3.97 -8.65 10.50
CA LEU A 8 -2.63 -8.12 10.68
C LEU A 8 -2.00 -7.68 9.34
N GLY A 9 -2.14 -8.50 8.30
CA GLY A 9 -1.66 -8.18 6.96
C GLY A 9 -2.34 -6.93 6.37
N ILE A 10 -3.65 -6.75 6.58
CA ILE A 10 -4.38 -5.56 6.15
C ILE A 10 -3.87 -4.32 6.90
N LEU A 11 -3.78 -4.39 8.23
CA LEU A 11 -3.29 -3.28 9.04
C LEU A 11 -1.86 -2.88 8.67
N PHE A 12 -0.99 -3.87 8.49
CA PHE A 12 0.39 -3.65 8.06
C PHE A 12 0.46 -3.03 6.65
N GLY A 13 -0.33 -3.54 5.72
CA GLY A 13 -0.42 -2.97 4.36
C GLY A 13 -0.92 -1.53 4.36
N LEU A 14 -1.95 -1.22 5.15
CA LEU A 14 -2.48 0.14 5.28
C LEU A 14 -1.45 1.08 5.90
N TYR A 15 -0.73 0.64 6.93
CA TYR A 15 0.38 1.39 7.51
C TYR A 15 1.45 1.75 6.47
N LEU A 16 1.86 0.79 5.63
CA LEU A 16 2.84 1.04 4.58
C LEU A 16 2.33 2.04 3.53
N ILE A 17 1.04 2.02 3.20
CA ILE A 17 0.43 3.00 2.28
C ILE A 17 0.48 4.40 2.89
N VAL A 18 0.06 4.56 4.14
CA VAL A 18 0.09 5.87 4.81
C VAL A 18 1.51 6.41 4.89
N ARG A 19 2.49 5.56 5.24
CA ARG A 19 3.91 5.92 5.23
C ARG A 19 4.37 6.40 3.85
N ALA A 20 4.04 5.66 2.79
CA ALA A 20 4.41 6.03 1.42
C ALA A 20 3.80 7.37 0.96
N VAL A 21 2.59 7.70 1.44
CA VAL A 21 1.96 9.00 1.15
C VAL A 21 2.58 10.11 2.00
N ALA A 22 2.96 9.84 3.25
CA ALA A 22 3.52 10.85 4.14
C ALA A 22 4.98 11.21 3.79
N GLU A 23 5.78 10.25 3.33
CA GLU A 23 7.23 10.42 3.12
C GLU A 23 7.60 11.63 2.23
N PRO A 24 6.93 11.89 1.10
CA PRO A 24 7.22 13.06 0.26
C PRO A 24 6.99 14.41 0.95
N PHE A 25 6.17 14.46 1.99
CA PHE A 25 5.88 15.68 2.75
C PHE A 25 6.79 15.85 3.97
N VAL A 26 7.47 14.78 4.40
CA VAL A 26 8.39 14.79 5.54
C VAL A 26 9.83 15.04 5.08
N ILE A 27 10.22 14.55 3.89
CA ILE A 27 11.55 14.75 3.34
C ILE A 27 11.69 16.18 2.77
N ASP A 28 12.76 16.87 3.16
CA ASP A 28 13.19 18.09 2.47
C ASP A 28 13.88 17.72 1.15
N MET A 29 13.11 17.75 0.06
CA MET A 29 13.59 17.42 -1.28
C MET A 29 14.58 18.46 -1.85
N THR A 30 14.73 19.61 -1.19
CA THR A 30 15.58 20.72 -1.66
C THR A 30 16.98 20.69 -1.07
N ASP A 31 17.17 19.99 0.05
CA ASP A 31 18.47 19.82 0.69
C ASP A 31 18.88 18.34 0.80
N PRO A 32 19.76 17.85 -0.11
CA PRO A 32 20.31 16.51 -0.04
C PRO A 32 21.02 16.17 1.27
N ALA A 33 21.51 17.17 2.02
CA ALA A 33 22.18 16.92 3.29
C ALA A 33 21.26 16.25 4.31
N THR A 34 19.95 16.42 4.17
CA THR A 34 18.92 15.88 5.07
C THR A 34 18.62 14.40 4.83
N TYR A 35 18.67 13.91 3.58
CA TYR A 35 18.29 12.53 3.23
C TYR A 35 19.45 11.68 2.68
N GLN A 36 20.63 12.25 2.45
CA GLN A 36 21.75 11.52 1.85
C GLN A 36 22.25 10.33 2.68
N ARG A 37 22.02 10.34 3.99
CA ARG A 37 22.38 9.25 4.91
C ARG A 37 21.23 8.30 5.20
N ASP A 38 20.05 8.58 4.65
CA ASP A 38 18.89 7.73 4.79
C ASP A 38 18.99 6.50 3.89
N TRP A 39 18.16 5.51 4.17
CA TRP A 39 18.15 4.27 3.39
C TRP A 39 17.65 4.55 1.97
N GLY A 40 18.50 4.29 0.98
CA GLY A 40 18.25 4.66 -0.42
C GLY A 40 18.92 5.97 -0.86
N GLY A 41 19.57 6.70 0.05
CA GLY A 41 20.47 7.81 -0.28
C GLY A 41 21.72 7.35 -1.07
N PRO A 42 22.48 8.25 -1.71
CA PRO A 42 22.35 9.71 -1.66
C PRO A 42 21.32 10.29 -2.64
N SER A 43 20.70 9.46 -3.48
CA SER A 43 19.71 9.91 -4.45
C SER A 43 18.31 10.00 -3.85
N LEU A 44 17.58 11.08 -4.15
CA LEU A 44 16.17 11.22 -3.75
C LEU A 44 15.32 10.05 -4.27
N ALA A 45 15.58 9.60 -5.50
CA ALA A 45 14.87 8.48 -6.11
C ALA A 45 15.03 7.17 -5.32
N GLY A 46 16.22 6.88 -4.81
CA GLY A 46 16.46 5.69 -4.00
C GLY A 46 15.77 5.77 -2.64
N VAL A 47 15.79 6.93 -1.97
CA VAL A 47 15.06 7.16 -0.71
C VAL A 47 13.56 6.96 -0.93
N LEU A 48 12.99 7.60 -1.97
CA LEU A 48 11.58 7.43 -2.31
C LEU A 48 11.24 5.98 -2.67
N LEU A 49 12.12 5.25 -3.35
CA LEU A 49 11.88 3.85 -3.68
C LEU A 49 11.79 2.97 -2.42
N VAL A 50 12.71 3.15 -1.47
CA VAL A 50 12.74 2.36 -0.22
C VAL A 50 11.55 2.67 0.67
N HIS A 51 11.15 3.94 0.73
CA HIS A 51 10.12 4.39 1.67
C HIS A 51 8.70 4.32 1.07
N CYS A 52 8.54 4.64 -0.21
CA CYS A 52 7.24 4.62 -0.88
C CYS A 52 6.93 3.30 -1.59
N GLY A 53 7.95 2.59 -2.09
CA GLY A 53 7.78 1.35 -2.87
C GLY A 53 6.94 0.28 -2.16
N PRO A 54 7.21 -0.07 -0.90
CA PRO A 54 6.40 -1.05 -0.15
C PRO A 54 4.94 -0.64 0.01
N GLY A 55 4.66 0.66 0.16
CA GLY A 55 3.30 1.19 0.22
C GLY A 55 2.57 1.06 -1.11
N VAL A 56 3.24 1.35 -2.23
CA VAL A 56 2.66 1.16 -3.58
C VAL A 56 2.31 -0.31 -3.83
N VAL A 57 3.22 -1.23 -3.50
CA VAL A 57 2.98 -2.68 -3.62
C VAL A 57 1.77 -3.08 -2.76
N SER A 58 1.71 -2.59 -1.52
CA SER A 58 0.60 -2.87 -0.60
C SER A 58 -0.73 -2.35 -1.14
N ALA A 59 -0.77 -1.14 -1.70
CA ALA A 59 -1.97 -0.57 -2.32
C ALA A 59 -2.47 -1.42 -3.49
N VAL A 60 -1.57 -1.87 -4.36
CA VAL A 60 -1.91 -2.74 -5.50
C VAL A 60 -2.49 -4.06 -5.00
N LEU A 61 -1.83 -4.73 -4.06
CA LEU A 61 -2.27 -6.03 -3.54
C LEU A 61 -3.63 -5.93 -2.84
N LEU A 62 -3.83 -4.93 -1.98
CA LEU A 62 -5.11 -4.70 -1.30
C LEU A 62 -6.20 -4.32 -2.29
N GLY A 63 -5.91 -3.49 -3.29
CA GLY A 63 -6.85 -3.12 -4.35
C GLY A 63 -7.29 -4.32 -5.19
N LEU A 64 -6.35 -5.19 -5.57
CA LEU A 64 -6.65 -6.43 -6.29
C LEU A 64 -7.48 -7.39 -5.43
N ALA A 65 -7.15 -7.53 -4.14
CA ALA A 65 -7.89 -8.34 -3.19
C ALA A 65 -9.34 -7.83 -3.05
N ALA A 66 -9.54 -6.52 -2.83
CA ALA A 66 -10.85 -5.88 -2.74
C ALA A 66 -11.66 -6.07 -4.03
N ARG A 67 -11.06 -5.83 -5.19
CA ARG A 67 -11.70 -6.05 -6.50
C ARG A 67 -12.13 -7.50 -6.69
N SER A 68 -11.27 -8.47 -6.34
CA SER A 68 -11.60 -9.89 -6.45
C SER A 68 -12.77 -10.28 -5.55
N TRP A 69 -12.85 -9.69 -4.36
CA TRP A 69 -13.93 -9.92 -3.41
C TRP A 69 -15.25 -9.33 -3.87
N TRP A 70 -15.26 -8.11 -4.41
CA TRP A 70 -16.47 -7.50 -4.98
C TRP A 70 -17.01 -8.29 -6.17
N ARG A 71 -16.15 -8.75 -7.09
CA ARG A 71 -16.57 -9.57 -8.23
C ARG A 71 -17.25 -10.88 -7.80
N ARG A 72 -16.72 -11.53 -6.76
CA ARG A 72 -17.32 -12.76 -6.20
C ARG A 72 -18.71 -12.52 -5.63
N ARG A 73 -18.94 -11.36 -5.00
CA ARG A 73 -20.25 -10.99 -4.43
C ARG A 73 -21.28 -10.61 -5.50
N ALA A 74 -20.86 -9.90 -6.54
CA ALA A 74 -21.76 -9.55 -7.65
C ALA A 74 -22.30 -10.80 -8.37
N ALA A 75 -21.45 -11.82 -8.57
CA ALA A 75 -21.85 -13.07 -9.20
C ALA A 75 -22.87 -13.90 -8.38
N THR A 76 -22.94 -13.70 -7.06
CA THR A 76 -23.90 -14.40 -6.18
C THR A 76 -25.24 -13.68 -6.03
N GLY A 77 -25.32 -12.39 -6.43
CA GLY A 77 -26.55 -11.59 -6.33
C GLY A 77 -27.49 -11.69 -7.53
N GLY A 78 -27.01 -12.12 -8.71
CA GLY A 78 -27.78 -12.13 -9.96
C GLY A 78 -28.68 -13.34 -10.22
N GLY A 79 -28.84 -14.26 -9.26
CA GLY A 79 -29.61 -15.50 -9.41
C GLY A 79 -30.99 -15.51 -8.74
N ARG A 80 -31.49 -14.37 -8.23
CA ARG A 80 -32.71 -14.31 -7.40
C ARG A 80 -33.89 -13.54 -8.01
N ASP A 81 -33.79 -13.13 -9.27
CA ASP A 81 -34.80 -12.24 -9.91
C ASP A 81 -35.41 -12.88 -11.19
N GLY A 82 -35.56 -14.21 -11.23
CA GLY A 82 -35.97 -14.95 -12.43
C GLY A 82 -36.99 -16.07 -12.22
N GLU A 83 -37.90 -15.94 -11.26
CA GLU A 83 -39.10 -16.79 -11.11
C GLU A 83 -40.39 -15.96 -11.18
#